data_AF-A0ABD5V8R6-F1
#
_entry.id   AF-A0ABD5V8R6-F1
#
_cell.length_a   1.000
_cell.length_b   1.000
_cell.length_c   1.000
_cell.angle_alpha   90.00
_cell.angle_beta   90.00
_cell.angle_gamma   90.00
#
_symmetry.space_group_name_H-M   'P 1'
#
loop_
_entity.id
_entity.type
_entity.pdbx_description
1 polymer ?
#
loop_
_entity_poly.entity_id
_entity_poly.type
_entity_poly.pdbx_seq_one_letter_code
_entity_poly.pdbx_strand_id
1 'polypeptide(L)'
;MSETYRTVSGRASAAFEVRGSEFIGHIAPAETVDAAESFVAEVEDEYADATHNVPAYRVRADPFREYASDDGEPSGSAGKPALNVLQGEGIENVACVVTRYYGGTNLGYGGLVRAYSRAVSEAIEAAGTVEERPHTRLSITAGYDDSGTVRGIIESSGCEFEAAYDERVSFAVRVPSEEREAFCDRLRDATSGRVGIE
;
A
#
# COMPACT_ATOMS: atom_id res chain seq x y z
N MET A 1 -0.44 11.51 -8.93
CA MET A 1 -0.39 10.03 -8.93
C MET A 1 -1.72 9.54 -9.47
N SER A 2 -1.74 8.44 -10.25
CA SER A 2 -3.01 7.79 -10.62
C SER A 2 -3.79 7.45 -9.34
N GLU A 3 -5.09 7.69 -9.29
CA GLU A 3 -5.86 7.51 -8.05
C GLU A 3 -5.99 6.03 -7.71
N THR A 4 -6.32 5.20 -8.71
CA THR A 4 -6.12 3.75 -8.63
C THR A 4 -4.63 3.42 -8.65
N TYR A 5 -4.23 2.48 -7.80
CA TYR A 5 -2.86 1.98 -7.73
C TYR A 5 -2.84 0.47 -7.61
N ARG A 6 -1.74 -0.13 -8.04
CA ARG A 6 -1.54 -1.57 -7.88
C ARG A 6 -0.80 -1.82 -6.58
N THR A 7 -1.24 -2.80 -5.80
CA THR A 7 -0.53 -3.29 -4.61
C THR A 7 -0.50 -4.81 -4.60
N VAL A 8 0.17 -5.40 -3.62
CA VAL A 8 0.17 -6.85 -3.41
C VAL A 8 -1.10 -7.28 -2.65
N SER A 9 -1.66 -8.43 -3.01
CA SER A 9 -2.95 -8.88 -2.43
C SER A 9 -2.87 -9.25 -0.94
N GLY A 10 -1.65 -9.48 -0.45
CA GLY A 10 -1.39 -9.90 0.93
C GLY A 10 0.09 -10.13 1.16
N ARG A 11 0.43 -10.60 2.36
CA ARG A 11 1.81 -10.98 2.70
C ARG A 11 2.20 -12.27 1.99
N ALA A 12 3.40 -12.32 1.42
CA ALA A 12 3.98 -13.53 0.86
C ALA A 12 5.50 -13.52 0.94
N SER A 13 6.10 -14.66 0.63
CA SER A 13 7.54 -14.82 0.50
C SER A 13 7.92 -15.82 -0.59
N ALA A 14 9.06 -15.62 -1.23
CA ALA A 14 9.66 -16.56 -2.17
C ALA A 14 11.17 -16.65 -1.92
N ALA A 15 11.74 -17.85 -2.06
CA ALA A 15 13.15 -18.10 -1.79
C ALA A 15 13.83 -18.81 -2.96
N PHE A 16 15.10 -18.48 -3.20
CA PHE A 16 15.96 -19.20 -4.13
C PHE A 16 17.42 -19.14 -3.71
N GLU A 17 18.21 -20.07 -4.24
CA GLU A 17 19.66 -20.11 -4.04
C GLU A 17 20.43 -19.80 -5.32
N VAL A 18 21.55 -19.11 -5.18
CA VAL A 18 22.50 -18.87 -6.27
C VAL A 18 23.93 -18.83 -5.75
N ARG A 19 24.79 -19.70 -6.31
CA ARG A 19 26.20 -19.85 -5.88
C ARG A 19 26.34 -20.03 -4.35
N GLY A 20 25.46 -20.85 -3.78
CA GLY A 20 25.40 -21.16 -2.36
C GLY A 20 24.87 -20.04 -1.47
N SER A 21 24.60 -18.84 -2.00
CA SER A 21 23.90 -17.79 -1.24
C SER A 21 22.40 -18.00 -1.37
N GLU A 22 21.68 -17.94 -0.27
CA GLU A 22 20.22 -17.99 -0.23
C GLU A 22 19.65 -16.56 -0.18
N PHE A 23 18.58 -16.34 -0.93
CA PHE A 23 17.82 -15.10 -0.95
C PHE A 23 16.35 -15.42 -0.69
N ILE A 24 15.76 -14.71 0.27
CA ILE A 24 14.33 -14.80 0.59
C ILE A 24 13.74 -13.41 0.42
N GLY A 25 12.83 -13.25 -0.54
CA GLY A 25 12.06 -12.02 -0.71
C GLY A 25 10.80 -12.09 0.13
N HIS A 26 10.65 -11.20 1.10
CA HIS A 26 9.44 -11.00 1.89
C HIS A 26 8.72 -9.76 1.38
N ILE A 27 7.39 -9.82 1.23
CA ILE A 27 6.60 -8.68 0.77
C ILE A 27 5.25 -8.63 1.48
N ALA A 28 4.76 -7.43 1.76
CA ALA A 28 3.46 -7.19 2.37
C ALA A 28 2.86 -5.85 1.92
N PRO A 29 1.52 -5.71 1.91
CA PRO A 29 0.88 -4.42 1.76
C PRO A 29 1.21 -3.53 2.96
N ALA A 30 1.48 -2.24 2.70
CA ALA A 30 1.84 -1.25 3.71
C ALA A 30 1.26 0.11 3.32
N GLU A 31 0.15 0.49 3.95
CA GLU A 31 -0.56 1.75 3.64
C GLU A 31 0.08 2.99 4.24
N THR A 32 0.93 2.82 5.25
CA THR A 32 1.61 3.90 5.97
C THR A 32 3.10 3.62 6.11
N VAL A 33 3.88 4.68 6.34
CA VAL A 33 5.33 4.55 6.59
C VAL A 33 5.56 3.72 7.86
N ASP A 34 4.79 3.96 8.91
CA ASP A 34 4.87 3.18 10.15
C ASP A 34 4.59 1.69 9.92
N ALA A 35 3.60 1.34 9.08
CA ALA A 35 3.31 -0.05 8.74
C ALA A 35 4.46 -0.69 7.94
N ALA A 36 5.05 0.06 7.00
CA ALA A 36 6.21 -0.41 6.24
C ALA A 36 7.43 -0.64 7.14
N GLU A 37 7.74 0.31 8.03
CA GLU A 37 8.87 0.22 8.97
C GLU A 37 8.65 -0.86 10.02
N SER A 38 7.40 -1.07 10.47
CA SER A 38 7.06 -2.18 11.37
C SER A 38 7.28 -3.54 10.71
N PHE A 39 6.89 -3.68 9.42
CA PHE A 39 7.15 -4.91 8.67
C PHE A 39 8.64 -5.15 8.46
N VAL A 40 9.41 -4.09 8.16
CA VAL A 40 10.87 -4.19 8.05
C VAL A 40 11.47 -4.69 9.36
N ALA A 41 11.13 -4.06 10.48
CA ALA A 41 11.61 -4.45 11.79
C ALA A 41 11.21 -5.90 12.14
N GLU A 42 9.99 -6.32 11.81
CA GLU A 42 9.54 -7.70 12.03
C GLU A 42 10.42 -8.71 11.30
N VAL A 43 10.72 -8.48 10.02
CA VAL A 43 11.58 -9.38 9.23
C VAL A 43 13.03 -9.32 9.73
N GLU A 44 13.54 -8.14 10.07
CA GLU A 44 14.88 -8.00 10.65
C GLU A 44 15.04 -8.77 11.97
N ASP A 45 14.01 -8.79 12.83
CA ASP A 45 14.02 -9.52 14.10
C ASP A 45 13.88 -11.04 13.87
N GLU A 46 13.01 -11.46 12.93
CA GLU A 46 12.82 -12.87 12.56
C GLU A 46 14.09 -13.48 11.94
N TYR A 47 14.80 -12.71 11.10
CA TYR A 47 16.01 -13.13 10.39
C TYR A 47 17.25 -12.37 10.87
N ALA A 48 17.37 -12.19 12.19
CA ALA A 48 18.47 -11.47 12.82
C ALA A 48 19.86 -12.12 12.62
N ASP A 49 19.90 -13.40 12.23
CA ASP A 49 21.12 -14.15 11.92
C ASP A 49 21.52 -14.10 10.43
N ALA A 50 20.71 -13.45 9.59
CA ALA A 50 21.01 -13.26 8.19
C ALA A 50 22.25 -12.40 7.97
N THR A 51 22.88 -12.53 6.81
CA THR A 51 24.02 -11.69 6.45
C THR A 51 23.56 -10.25 6.17
N HIS A 52 22.44 -10.10 5.48
CA HIS A 52 21.82 -8.82 5.15
C HIS A 52 20.29 -8.98 5.12
N ASN A 53 19.57 -8.00 5.65
CA ASN A 53 18.13 -7.80 5.49
C ASN A 53 17.95 -6.47 4.75
N VAL A 54 17.72 -6.53 3.43
CA VAL A 54 17.71 -5.35 2.56
C VAL A 54 16.28 -4.85 2.38
N PRO A 55 15.87 -3.73 3.01
CA PRO A 55 14.53 -3.21 2.88
C PRO A 55 14.35 -2.33 1.63
N ALA A 56 13.15 -2.37 1.07
CA ALA A 56 12.63 -1.35 0.16
C ALA A 56 11.11 -1.19 0.32
N TYR A 57 10.60 0.04 0.22
CA TYR A 57 9.16 0.28 0.26
C TYR A 57 8.73 1.48 -0.57
N ARG A 58 7.47 1.46 -1.00
CA ARG A 58 6.79 2.56 -1.72
C ARG A 58 5.44 2.77 -1.07
N VAL A 59 5.25 3.92 -0.42
CA VAL A 59 4.05 4.24 0.36
C VAL A 59 3.46 5.57 -0.10
N ARG A 60 2.14 5.59 -0.31
CA ARG A 60 1.32 6.76 -0.63
C ARG A 60 1.07 7.67 0.58
N ALA A 61 2.13 7.95 1.34
CA ALA A 61 2.11 9.03 2.31
C ALA A 61 2.05 10.39 1.59
N ASP A 62 1.82 11.46 2.37
CA ASP A 62 1.95 12.83 1.88
C ASP A 62 3.18 13.49 2.57
N PRO A 63 4.30 13.70 1.86
CA PRO A 63 4.56 13.37 0.45
C PRO A 63 4.77 11.86 0.20
N PHE A 64 4.62 11.43 -1.07
CA PHE A 64 4.87 10.04 -1.47
C PHE A 64 6.26 9.60 -1.06
N ARG A 65 6.34 8.44 -0.40
CA ARG A 65 7.56 7.98 0.24
C ARG A 65 8.08 6.74 -0.44
N GLU A 66 9.30 6.84 -0.97
CA GLU A 66 10.09 5.70 -1.43
C GLU A 66 11.33 5.57 -0.57
N TYR A 67 11.67 4.35 -0.19
CA TYR A 67 12.83 4.04 0.62
C TYR A 67 13.51 2.77 0.14
N ALA A 68 14.83 2.74 0.25
CA ALA A 68 15.64 1.54 0.15
C ALA A 68 16.95 1.72 0.91
N SER A 69 17.49 0.62 1.43
CA SER A 69 18.83 0.53 2.02
C SER A 69 19.56 -0.65 1.42
N ASP A 70 20.87 -0.56 1.25
CA ASP A 70 21.69 -1.71 0.85
C ASP A 70 22.06 -2.61 2.05
N ASP A 71 21.75 -2.20 3.29
CA ASP A 71 22.02 -2.96 4.53
C ASP A 71 23.44 -3.57 4.61
N GLY A 72 24.47 -2.80 4.26
CA GLY A 72 25.86 -3.26 4.28
C GLY A 72 26.31 -4.04 3.05
N GLU A 73 25.43 -4.32 2.08
CA GLU A 73 25.83 -4.74 0.73
C GLU A 73 26.62 -3.61 0.02
N PRO A 74 27.39 -3.92 -1.04
CA PRO A 74 28.02 -2.92 -1.87
C PRO A 74 27.00 -1.87 -2.36
N SER A 75 27.35 -0.59 -2.23
CA SER A 75 26.44 0.52 -2.52
C SER A 75 25.80 0.42 -3.91
N GLY A 76 24.48 0.50 -3.96
CA GLY A 76 23.64 0.46 -5.16
C GLY A 76 23.39 -0.95 -5.71
N SER A 77 23.87 -2.00 -5.04
CA SER A 77 23.77 -3.38 -5.54
C SER A 77 22.59 -4.18 -5.01
N ALA A 78 21.86 -3.65 -4.01
CA ALA A 78 20.78 -4.39 -3.34
C ALA A 78 19.47 -3.59 -3.22
N GLY A 79 19.44 -2.57 -2.36
CA GLY A 79 18.23 -1.81 -2.05
C GLY A 79 17.67 -1.09 -3.27
N LYS A 80 18.54 -0.44 -4.05
CA LYS A 80 18.11 0.24 -5.28
C LYS A 80 17.54 -0.73 -6.32
N PRO A 81 18.18 -1.88 -6.63
CA PRO A 81 17.57 -2.94 -7.45
C PRO A 81 16.23 -3.45 -6.94
N ALA A 82 16.04 -3.60 -5.62
CA ALA A 82 14.76 -3.99 -5.03
C ALA A 82 13.67 -2.92 -5.28
N LEU A 83 13.97 -1.65 -4.98
CA LEU A 83 13.04 -0.54 -5.22
C LEU A 83 12.70 -0.36 -6.70
N ASN A 84 13.68 -0.53 -7.60
CA ASN A 84 13.46 -0.42 -9.04
C ASN A 84 12.43 -1.45 -9.55
N VAL A 85 12.35 -2.64 -8.95
CA VAL A 85 11.32 -3.64 -9.33
C VAL A 85 9.94 -3.14 -8.93
N LEU A 86 9.77 -2.66 -7.69
CA LEU A 86 8.50 -2.08 -7.24
C LEU A 86 8.07 -0.90 -8.12
N GLN A 87 9.01 -0.05 -8.53
CA GLN A 87 8.77 1.07 -9.44
C GLN A 87 8.40 0.60 -10.85
N GLY A 88 9.14 -0.36 -11.41
CA GLY A 88 8.92 -0.89 -12.75
C GLY A 88 7.57 -1.59 -12.91
N GLU A 89 7.13 -2.31 -11.87
CA GLU A 89 5.82 -2.98 -11.81
C GLU A 89 4.68 -2.04 -11.39
N GLY A 90 4.98 -0.80 -11.00
CA GLY A 90 3.99 0.17 -10.54
C GLY A 90 3.31 -0.20 -9.21
N ILE A 91 3.97 -0.99 -8.35
CA ILE A 91 3.42 -1.45 -7.07
C ILE A 91 3.64 -0.41 -5.97
N GLU A 92 2.57 0.02 -5.32
CA GLU A 92 2.55 1.07 -4.29
C GLU A 92 1.81 0.59 -3.04
N ASN A 93 1.97 1.31 -1.93
CA ASN A 93 1.57 0.86 -0.58
C ASN A 93 2.06 -0.55 -0.28
N VAL A 94 3.37 -0.73 -0.39
CA VAL A 94 4.03 -2.02 -0.28
C VAL A 94 5.37 -1.87 0.42
N ALA A 95 5.71 -2.85 1.24
CA ALA A 95 7.03 -3.01 1.82
C ALA A 95 7.59 -4.38 1.45
N CYS A 96 8.88 -4.44 1.14
CA CYS A 96 9.60 -5.69 0.96
C CYS A 96 10.94 -5.66 1.71
N VAL A 97 11.37 -6.85 2.12
CA VAL A 97 12.71 -7.09 2.68
C VAL A 97 13.27 -8.30 1.96
N VAL A 98 14.50 -8.17 1.45
CA VAL A 98 15.22 -9.31 0.90
C VAL A 98 16.28 -9.75 1.90
N THR A 99 16.02 -10.88 2.54
CA THR A 99 16.94 -11.55 3.46
C THR A 99 17.95 -12.36 2.66
N ARG A 100 19.23 -12.21 2.98
CA ARG A 100 20.33 -12.92 2.32
C ARG A 100 21.19 -13.66 3.34
N TYR A 101 21.44 -14.94 3.08
CA TYR A 101 22.49 -15.72 3.73
C TYR A 101 23.67 -15.92 2.77
N TYR A 102 24.87 -15.47 3.16
CA TYR A 102 26.06 -15.56 2.32
C TYR A 102 26.61 -16.99 2.21
N GLY A 103 26.74 -17.47 0.98
CA GLY A 103 27.17 -18.83 0.65
C GLY A 103 28.66 -19.10 0.51
N GLY A 104 29.53 -18.17 0.90
CA GLY A 104 30.98 -18.32 0.71
C GLY A 104 31.50 -18.00 -0.69
N THR A 105 30.63 -17.77 -1.70
CA THR A 105 31.02 -17.35 -3.05
C THR A 105 30.48 -15.98 -3.42
N ASN A 106 31.36 -15.07 -3.81
CA ASN A 106 30.98 -13.74 -4.27
C ASN A 106 30.21 -13.78 -5.59
N LEU A 107 29.06 -13.10 -5.63
CA LEU A 107 28.22 -12.92 -6.83
C LEU A 107 28.75 -11.80 -7.75
N GLY A 108 29.53 -10.87 -7.20
CA GLY A 108 29.91 -9.62 -7.86
C GLY A 108 28.72 -8.67 -8.03
N TYR A 109 28.99 -7.39 -8.31
CA TYR A 109 27.98 -6.32 -8.34
C TYR A 109 26.77 -6.67 -9.22
N GLY A 110 27.01 -7.05 -10.48
CA GLY A 110 25.92 -7.41 -11.39
C GLY A 110 25.18 -8.69 -11.00
N GLY A 111 25.81 -9.59 -10.23
CA GLY A 111 25.16 -10.76 -9.67
C GLY A 111 24.21 -10.41 -8.53
N LEU A 112 24.62 -9.51 -7.63
CA LEU A 112 23.78 -8.99 -6.55
C LEU A 112 22.56 -8.25 -7.10
N VAL A 113 22.77 -7.33 -8.04
CA VAL A 113 21.67 -6.59 -8.68
C VAL A 113 20.60 -7.54 -9.23
N ARG A 114 21.02 -8.60 -9.95
CA ARG A 114 20.07 -9.58 -10.49
C ARG A 114 19.39 -10.41 -9.40
N ALA A 115 20.11 -10.79 -8.34
CA ALA A 115 19.56 -11.59 -7.25
C ALA A 115 18.51 -10.81 -6.45
N TYR A 116 18.81 -9.56 -6.05
CA TYR A 116 17.87 -8.72 -5.32
C TYR A 116 16.63 -8.37 -6.15
N SER A 117 16.80 -8.03 -7.43
CA SER A 117 15.64 -7.81 -8.30
C SER A 117 14.79 -9.07 -8.45
N ARG A 118 15.42 -10.24 -8.65
CA ARG A 118 14.71 -11.52 -8.75
C ARG A 118 13.92 -11.84 -7.48
N ALA A 119 14.50 -11.64 -6.30
CA ALA A 119 13.84 -11.93 -5.02
C ALA A 119 12.55 -11.12 -4.85
N VAL A 120 12.58 -9.83 -5.19
CA VAL A 120 11.38 -8.98 -5.15
C VAL A 120 10.35 -9.40 -6.20
N SER A 121 10.77 -9.69 -7.43
CA SER A 121 9.85 -10.15 -8.48
C SER A 121 9.14 -11.45 -8.10
N GLU A 122 9.86 -12.46 -7.61
CA GLU A 122 9.26 -13.73 -7.18
C GLU A 122 8.34 -13.54 -5.96
N ALA A 123 8.66 -12.62 -5.04
CA ALA A 123 7.80 -12.31 -3.91
C ALA A 123 6.48 -11.62 -4.36
N ILE A 124 6.55 -10.69 -5.33
CA ILE A 124 5.36 -10.07 -5.94
C ILE A 124 4.49 -11.14 -6.62
N GLU A 125 5.11 -12.04 -7.40
CA GLU A 125 4.40 -13.15 -8.06
C GLU A 125 3.70 -14.04 -7.03
N ALA A 126 4.39 -14.38 -5.93
CA ALA A 126 3.84 -15.20 -4.86
C ALA A 126 2.66 -14.52 -4.13
N ALA A 127 2.72 -13.20 -3.91
CA ALA A 127 1.63 -12.44 -3.28
C ALA A 127 0.43 -12.24 -4.21
N GLY A 128 0.67 -12.26 -5.52
CA GLY A 128 -0.26 -11.71 -6.50
C GLY A 128 -0.47 -10.21 -6.30
N THR A 129 -1.20 -9.57 -7.22
CA THR A 129 -1.46 -8.14 -7.17
C THR A 129 -2.92 -7.80 -7.40
N VAL A 130 -3.37 -6.71 -6.77
CA VAL A 130 -4.71 -6.15 -6.93
C VAL A 130 -4.62 -4.68 -7.31
N GLU A 131 -5.66 -4.17 -7.96
CA GLU A 131 -5.85 -2.73 -8.16
C GLU A 131 -6.74 -2.19 -7.05
N GLU A 132 -6.26 -1.18 -6.35
CA GLU A 132 -6.92 -0.51 -5.25
C GLU A 132 -7.39 0.87 -5.67
N ARG A 133 -8.66 1.19 -5.38
CA ARG A 133 -9.24 2.53 -5.55
C ARG A 133 -9.39 3.16 -4.15
N PRO A 134 -8.65 4.23 -3.82
CA PRO A 134 -8.78 4.89 -2.53
C PRO A 134 -10.20 5.36 -2.27
N HIS A 135 -10.70 5.10 -1.06
CA HIS A 135 -11.98 5.63 -0.58
C HIS A 135 -11.74 6.53 0.63
N THR A 136 -12.52 7.60 0.72
CA THR A 136 -12.62 8.44 1.90
C THR A 136 -13.90 8.09 2.65
N ARG A 137 -13.87 8.20 3.99
CA ARG A 137 -15.08 8.08 4.81
C ARG A 137 -15.62 9.48 5.08
N LEU A 138 -16.89 9.69 4.79
CA LEU A 138 -17.62 10.92 5.10
C LEU A 138 -18.68 10.63 6.16
N SER A 139 -18.86 11.55 7.09
CA SER A 139 -19.99 11.59 8.01
C SER A 139 -20.94 12.70 7.56
N ILE A 140 -22.16 12.32 7.18
CA ILE A 140 -23.19 13.26 6.70
C ILE A 140 -24.32 13.30 7.71
N THR A 141 -24.66 14.49 8.20
CA THR A 141 -25.78 14.68 9.13
C THR A 141 -26.86 15.55 8.49
N ALA A 142 -28.09 15.04 8.46
CA ALA A 142 -29.24 15.66 7.81
C ALA A 142 -30.45 15.75 8.75
N GLY A 143 -31.30 16.75 8.55
CA GLY A 143 -32.65 16.74 9.14
C GLY A 143 -33.52 15.69 8.46
N TYR A 144 -34.61 15.26 9.11
CA TYR A 144 -35.51 14.24 8.55
C TYR A 144 -36.08 14.63 7.19
N ASP A 145 -36.41 15.91 6.97
CA ASP A 145 -36.93 16.42 5.69
C ASP A 145 -35.94 16.24 4.51
N ASP A 146 -34.64 16.30 4.78
CA ASP A 146 -33.58 16.15 3.77
C ASP A 146 -33.02 14.71 3.71
N SER A 147 -33.33 13.87 4.70
CA SER A 147 -32.75 12.53 4.85
C SER A 147 -33.02 11.60 3.67
N GLY A 148 -34.22 11.67 3.07
CA GLY A 148 -34.57 10.90 1.89
C GLY A 148 -33.76 11.32 0.65
N THR A 149 -33.56 12.63 0.47
CA THR A 149 -32.75 13.20 -0.62
C THR A 149 -31.29 12.78 -0.49
N VAL A 150 -30.72 12.90 0.72
CA VAL A 150 -29.34 12.47 1.00
C VAL A 150 -29.16 10.99 0.72
N ARG A 151 -30.07 10.15 1.23
CA ARG A 151 -30.03 8.71 0.99
C ARG A 151 -30.10 8.38 -0.51
N GLY A 152 -31.01 9.02 -1.25
CA GLY A 152 -31.14 8.80 -2.69
C GLY A 152 -29.87 9.16 -3.46
N ILE A 153 -29.15 10.22 -3.05
CA ILE A 153 -27.87 10.59 -3.65
C ILE A 153 -26.82 9.52 -3.36
N ILE A 154 -26.68 9.08 -2.10
CA ILE A 154 -25.74 8.01 -1.70
C ILE A 154 -25.98 6.74 -2.53
N GLU A 155 -27.24 6.27 -2.60
CA GLU A 155 -27.62 5.07 -3.34
C GLU A 155 -27.36 5.20 -4.84
N SER A 156 -27.67 6.37 -5.44
CA SER A 156 -27.42 6.63 -6.87
C SER A 156 -25.93 6.67 -7.23
N SER A 157 -25.08 7.00 -6.27
CA SER A 157 -23.62 7.00 -6.41
C SER A 157 -23.00 5.62 -6.17
N GLY A 158 -23.80 4.59 -5.84
CA GLY A 158 -23.30 3.23 -5.59
C GLY A 158 -22.36 3.12 -4.40
N CYS A 159 -22.38 4.12 -3.50
CA CYS A 159 -21.50 4.16 -2.33
C CYS A 159 -22.06 3.28 -1.20
N GLU A 160 -21.20 2.54 -0.52
CA GLU A 160 -21.55 1.83 0.70
C GLU A 160 -21.80 2.82 1.85
N PHE A 161 -22.84 2.59 2.65
CA PHE A 161 -23.12 3.43 3.80
C PHE A 161 -23.83 2.70 4.94
N GLU A 162 -23.65 3.25 6.14
CA GLU A 162 -24.44 2.94 7.33
C GLU A 162 -25.28 4.18 7.70
N ALA A 163 -26.49 3.97 8.22
CA ALA A 163 -27.37 5.05 8.65
C ALA A 163 -27.82 4.87 10.10
N ALA A 164 -27.83 5.96 10.86
CA ALA A 164 -28.42 6.02 12.20
C ALA A 164 -29.50 7.09 12.26
N TYR A 165 -30.58 6.79 12.97
CA TYR A 165 -31.79 7.59 13.04
C TYR A 165 -32.04 8.00 14.50
N ASP A 166 -31.50 9.16 14.88
CA ASP A 166 -31.66 9.75 16.21
C ASP A 166 -32.42 11.08 16.10
N GLU A 167 -32.01 12.14 16.82
CA GLU A 167 -32.58 13.49 16.68
C GLU A 167 -32.38 14.04 15.25
N ARG A 168 -31.28 13.66 14.61
CA ARG A 168 -30.99 13.88 13.19
C ARG A 168 -30.59 12.54 12.56
N VAL A 169 -30.68 12.46 11.24
CA VAL A 169 -30.23 11.27 10.50
C VAL A 169 -28.76 11.44 10.16
N SER A 170 -27.93 10.46 10.51
CA SER A 170 -26.52 10.43 10.16
C SER A 170 -26.21 9.29 9.19
N PHE A 171 -25.32 9.54 8.25
CA PHE A 171 -24.85 8.57 7.26
C PHE A 171 -23.32 8.51 7.30
N ALA A 172 -22.76 7.33 7.54
CA ALA A 172 -21.34 7.08 7.36
C ALA A 172 -21.12 6.44 5.99
N VAL A 173 -20.52 7.18 5.05
CA VAL A 173 -20.44 6.79 3.64
C VAL A 173 -18.99 6.58 3.23
N ARG A 174 -18.70 5.52 2.47
CA ARG A 174 -17.41 5.33 1.80
C ARG A 174 -17.53 5.80 0.36
N VAL A 175 -16.81 6.87 0.02
CA VAL A 175 -16.84 7.50 -1.30
C VAL A 175 -15.46 7.38 -1.93
N PRO A 176 -15.33 7.01 -3.22
CA PRO A 176 -14.06 7.10 -3.91
C PRO A 176 -13.45 8.49 -3.72
N SER A 177 -12.18 8.56 -3.33
CA SER A 177 -11.55 9.84 -2.93
C SER A 177 -11.64 10.91 -4.03
N GLU A 178 -11.61 10.49 -5.29
CA GLU A 178 -11.74 11.36 -6.48
C GLU A 178 -13.14 11.98 -6.61
N GLU A 179 -14.16 11.23 -6.22
CA GLU A 179 -15.56 11.63 -6.33
C GLU A 179 -16.00 12.47 -5.12
N ARG A 180 -15.17 12.54 -4.06
CA ARG A 180 -15.48 13.22 -2.80
C ARG A 180 -16.03 14.63 -3.02
N GLU A 181 -15.32 15.45 -3.78
CA GLU A 181 -15.70 16.87 -3.96
C GLU A 181 -17.03 16.99 -4.71
N ALA A 182 -17.15 16.31 -5.86
CA ALA A 182 -18.38 16.29 -6.65
C ALA A 182 -19.57 15.71 -5.86
N PHE A 183 -19.34 14.69 -5.04
CA PHE A 183 -20.33 14.08 -4.17
C PHE A 183 -20.80 15.05 -3.07
N CYS A 184 -19.87 15.71 -2.39
CA CYS A 184 -20.16 16.75 -1.40
C CYS A 184 -20.97 17.90 -2.02
N ASP A 185 -20.62 18.34 -3.23
CA ASP A 185 -21.31 19.44 -3.91
C ASP A 185 -22.73 19.05 -4.30
N ARG A 186 -22.95 17.84 -4.83
CA ARG A 186 -24.30 17.31 -5.10
C ARG A 186 -25.18 17.30 -3.85
N LEU A 187 -24.62 16.90 -2.69
CA LEU A 187 -25.35 16.89 -1.42
C LEU A 187 -25.71 18.32 -0.97
N ARG A 188 -24.78 19.27 -1.08
CA ARG A 188 -25.02 20.67 -0.74
C ARG A 188 -26.08 21.29 -1.64
N ASP A 189 -26.00 21.07 -2.94
CA ASP A 189 -26.96 21.62 -3.91
C ASP A 189 -28.37 21.10 -3.67
N ALA A 190 -28.51 19.78 -3.50
CA ALA A 190 -29.82 19.15 -3.32
C ALA A 190 -30.51 19.51 -1.99
N THR A 191 -29.74 19.92 -0.99
CA THR A 191 -30.24 20.24 0.36
C THR A 191 -30.14 21.74 0.68
N SER A 192 -29.78 22.56 -0.30
CA SER A 192 -29.50 23.99 -0.11
C SER A 192 -28.51 24.27 1.04
N GLY A 193 -27.52 23.38 1.21
CA GLY A 193 -26.48 23.46 2.23
C GLY A 193 -26.91 23.11 3.66
N ARG A 194 -28.10 22.52 3.87
CA ARG A 194 -28.61 22.18 5.21
C ARG A 194 -27.97 20.95 5.85
N VAL A 195 -27.22 20.17 5.07
CA VAL A 195 -26.49 18.99 5.56
C VAL A 195 -25.14 19.37 6.16
N GLY A 196 -24.77 18.76 7.28
CA GLY A 196 -23.40 18.74 7.77
C GLY A 196 -22.61 17.64 7.08
N ILE A 197 -21.38 17.91 6.66
CA ILE A 197 -20.47 16.94 6.04
C ILE A 197 -19.11 17.07 6.73
N GLU A 198 -18.62 15.98 7.30
CA GLU A 198 -17.32 15.86 7.96
C GLU A 198 -16.48 14.76 7.30
#